data_AF-A0A1Z5JMP2-F1
#
_entry.id   AF-A0A1Z5JMP2-F1
#
_cell.length_a   1.000
_cell.length_b   1.000
_cell.length_c   1.000
_cell.angle_alpha   90.00
_cell.angle_beta   90.00
_cell.angle_gamma   90.00
#
_symmetry.space_group_name_H-M   'P 1'
#
loop_
_entity.id
_entity.type
_entity.pdbx_description
1 polymer ?
#
loop_
_entity_poly.entity_id
_entity_poly.type
_entity_poly.pdbx_seq_one_letter_code
_entity_poly.pdbx_strand_id
1 'polypeptide(L)'
;MPKKSKAQIKRLAKRAEARGEVYEPPLEELSSNNKLLAARQLQQELTSIEKDDTMKAKDRRSAKRKAEAIALEKTGCSADELLAWYKEQKEEDRPETNSNNKKKTEDTQHDKRKIPYILFIGQLSYDTTKESLLQHFQTELADDGFDVNEQTCQIRLLTDPKTKKSRGMAFVELSTPELMHACLKLHKTMLEGRRINVEKSAGGGKHSEQRKEKLKTFRTQQEEYIESMVAKMIDEYKQKGEIQDGELDEGVIALCQRHSGAVVQAALERYVDSNGREMDNPSAYLSFLLGKLAHEGIYDSEKGKKILKSDSDRPPKRVRSN
;
A
#
# COMPACT_ATOMS: atom_id res chain seq x y z
N MET A 1 13.69 46.41 -21.35
CA MET A 1 14.70 47.47 -21.56
C MET A 1 16.03 46.83 -21.97
N PRO A 2 16.77 47.36 -22.96
CA PRO A 2 18.11 46.86 -23.30
C PRO A 2 19.11 47.14 -22.16
N LYS A 3 19.93 46.15 -21.81
CA LYS A 3 20.94 46.26 -20.74
C LYS A 3 22.02 47.29 -21.13
N LYS A 4 22.20 48.33 -20.32
CA LYS A 4 23.28 49.31 -20.51
C LYS A 4 24.62 48.69 -20.09
N SER A 5 25.67 48.85 -20.89
CA SER A 5 26.98 48.27 -20.56
C SER A 5 27.62 48.98 -19.36
N LYS A 6 28.53 48.30 -18.63
CA LYS A 6 29.24 48.89 -17.47
C LYS A 6 29.92 50.23 -17.80
N ALA A 7 30.46 50.38 -19.02
CA ALA A 7 31.04 51.64 -19.50
C ALA A 7 29.99 52.76 -19.68
N GLN A 8 28.77 52.41 -20.08
CA GLN A 8 27.65 53.33 -20.28
C GLN A 8 27.06 53.80 -18.94
N ILE A 9 26.98 52.91 -17.94
CA ILE A 9 26.62 53.23 -16.55
C ILE A 9 27.65 54.21 -15.95
N LYS A 10 28.96 53.94 -16.11
CA LYS A 10 30.03 54.84 -15.62
C LYS A 10 30.01 56.23 -16.27
N ARG A 11 29.62 56.33 -17.55
CA ARG A 11 29.42 57.62 -18.24
C ARG A 11 28.20 58.39 -17.75
N LEU A 12 27.12 57.69 -17.38
CA LEU A 12 25.91 58.31 -16.83
C LEU A 12 26.15 58.84 -15.40
N ALA A 13 26.82 58.05 -14.55
CA ALA A 13 27.23 58.47 -13.21
C ALA A 13 28.02 59.78 -13.22
N LYS A 14 29.10 59.84 -14.03
CA LYS A 14 29.94 61.05 -14.16
C LYS A 14 29.19 62.26 -14.74
N ARG A 15 28.10 62.04 -15.49
CA ARG A 15 27.27 63.12 -16.06
C ARG A 15 26.26 63.69 -15.05
N ALA A 16 25.79 62.89 -14.11
CA ALA A 16 24.94 63.35 -13.01
C ALA A 16 25.76 64.06 -11.92
N GLU A 17 26.95 63.53 -11.61
CA GLU A 17 27.93 64.17 -10.71
C GLU A 17 28.26 65.60 -11.17
N ALA A 18 28.48 65.80 -12.48
CA ALA A 18 28.67 67.12 -13.08
C ALA A 18 27.42 68.05 -13.08
N ARG A 19 26.27 67.56 -12.63
CA ARG A 19 25.02 68.31 -12.44
C ARG A 19 24.63 68.46 -10.96
N GLY A 20 25.41 67.90 -10.03
CA GLY A 20 25.03 67.82 -8.61
C GLY A 20 23.90 66.81 -8.32
N GLU A 21 23.59 65.93 -9.26
CA GLU A 21 22.55 64.89 -9.15
C GLU A 21 23.19 63.54 -8.76
N VAL A 22 22.58 62.83 -7.81
CA VAL A 22 23.00 61.46 -7.46
C VAL A 22 22.46 60.49 -8.52
N TYR A 23 23.34 59.85 -9.28
CA TYR A 23 22.95 58.78 -10.20
C TYR A 23 22.84 57.45 -9.48
N GLU A 24 21.64 57.07 -9.09
CA GLU A 24 21.35 55.68 -8.77
C GLU A 24 21.29 54.85 -10.07
N PRO A 25 22.19 53.86 -10.25
CA PRO A 25 22.06 52.93 -11.36
C PRO A 25 20.79 52.07 -11.15
N PRO A 26 20.05 51.74 -12.23
CA PRO A 26 18.93 50.81 -12.10
C PRO A 26 19.40 49.50 -11.47
N LEU A 27 18.74 49.09 -10.38
CA LEU A 27 19.00 47.80 -9.73
C LEU A 27 18.87 46.69 -10.77
N GLU A 28 19.95 45.94 -11.00
CA GLU A 28 19.88 44.75 -11.83
C GLU A 28 19.05 43.70 -11.08
N GLU A 29 17.78 43.57 -11.46
CA GLU A 29 16.95 42.42 -11.09
C GLU A 29 17.68 41.14 -11.52
N LEU A 30 18.33 40.50 -10.55
CA LEU A 30 18.90 39.17 -10.70
C LEU A 30 17.77 38.24 -11.10
N SER A 31 17.83 37.72 -12.33
CA SER A 31 16.89 36.73 -12.86
C SER A 31 16.59 35.69 -11.79
N SER A 32 15.30 35.43 -11.52
CA SER A 32 14.82 34.57 -10.43
C SER A 32 15.53 33.21 -10.39
N ASN A 33 15.96 32.70 -11.55
CA ASN A 33 16.78 31.50 -11.73
C ASN A 33 18.13 31.56 -10.98
N ASN A 34 18.84 32.69 -10.98
CA ASN A 34 20.11 32.85 -10.26
C ASN A 34 19.90 32.85 -8.74
N LYS A 35 18.84 33.52 -8.26
CA LYS A 35 18.45 33.52 -6.84
C LYS A 35 18.06 32.11 -6.37
N LEU A 36 17.31 31.38 -7.19
CA LEU A 36 16.94 29.97 -6.98
C LEU A 36 18.15 29.03 -6.90
N LEU A 37 19.12 29.18 -7.82
CA LEU A 37 20.35 28.40 -7.83
C LEU A 37 21.21 28.66 -6.58
N ALA A 38 21.38 29.92 -6.19
CA ALA A 38 22.14 30.29 -5.00
C ALA A 38 21.48 29.73 -3.71
N ALA A 39 20.16 29.86 -3.57
CA ALA A 39 19.43 29.32 -2.42
C ALA A 39 19.52 27.79 -2.32
N ARG A 40 19.44 27.10 -3.46
CA ARG A 40 19.58 25.63 -3.53
C ARG A 40 20.99 25.17 -3.17
N GLN A 41 22.03 25.89 -3.61
CA GLN A 41 23.43 25.64 -3.21
C GLN A 41 23.60 25.79 -1.70
N LEU A 42 23.13 26.91 -1.13
CA LEU A 42 23.18 27.18 0.31
C LEU A 42 22.51 26.08 1.13
N GLN A 43 21.30 25.64 0.74
CA GLN A 43 20.60 24.55 1.44
C GLN A 43 21.35 23.20 1.32
N GLN A 44 21.95 22.91 0.16
CA GLN A 44 22.72 21.67 -0.03
C GLN A 44 24.01 21.64 0.80
N GLU A 45 24.71 22.77 0.91
CA GLU A 45 25.92 22.88 1.74
C GLU A 45 25.58 22.77 3.23
N LEU A 46 24.58 23.53 3.73
CA LEU A 46 24.14 23.46 5.12
C LEU A 46 23.71 22.04 5.53
N THR A 47 22.90 21.37 4.71
CA THR A 47 22.46 19.98 4.99
C THR A 47 23.55 18.93 4.80
N SER A 48 24.66 19.25 4.14
CA SER A 48 25.84 18.38 4.06
C SER A 48 26.74 18.55 5.29
N ILE A 49 26.93 19.80 5.75
CA ILE A 49 27.67 20.12 6.98
C ILE A 49 26.97 19.53 8.22
N GLU A 50 25.65 19.49 8.24
CA GLU A 50 24.83 18.92 9.33
C GLU A 50 24.92 17.38 9.41
N LYS A 51 25.09 16.70 8.26
CA LYS A 51 25.10 15.22 8.18
C LYS A 51 26.49 14.59 8.37
N ASP A 52 27.54 15.40 8.39
CA ASP A 52 28.91 14.90 8.58
C ASP A 52 29.27 14.84 10.07
N ASP A 53 28.94 13.69 10.68
CA ASP A 53 29.28 13.37 12.08
C ASP A 53 30.78 13.21 12.38
N THR A 54 31.65 13.31 11.37
CA THR A 54 33.11 13.28 11.57
C THR A 54 33.72 14.67 11.78
N MET A 55 33.04 15.75 11.38
CA MET A 55 33.56 17.12 11.51
C MET A 55 33.49 17.69 12.94
N LYS A 56 34.59 18.30 13.40
CA LYS A 56 34.66 19.00 14.68
C LYS A 56 33.78 20.25 14.69
N ALA A 57 33.25 20.60 15.86
CA ALA A 57 32.31 21.72 16.03
C ALA A 57 32.84 23.10 15.56
N LYS A 58 34.16 23.33 15.62
CA LYS A 58 34.80 24.57 15.12
C LYS A 58 34.74 24.66 13.59
N ASP A 59 34.97 23.53 12.92
CA ASP A 59 35.04 23.45 11.46
C ASP A 59 33.64 23.53 10.84
N ARG A 60 32.64 22.88 11.47
CA ARG A 60 31.21 23.04 11.12
C ARG A 60 30.77 24.52 11.14
N ARG A 61 31.17 25.29 12.16
CA ARG A 61 30.87 26.74 12.27
C ARG A 61 31.60 27.58 11.22
N SER A 62 32.84 27.20 10.85
CA SER A 62 33.59 27.88 9.78
C SER A 62 32.96 27.62 8.42
N ALA A 63 32.59 26.37 8.13
CA ALA A 63 31.93 25.97 6.89
C ALA A 63 30.57 26.68 6.72
N LYS A 64 29.74 26.74 7.77
CA LYS A 64 28.46 27.45 7.75
C LYS A 64 28.63 28.95 7.38
N ARG A 65 29.55 29.65 8.05
CA ARG A 65 29.83 31.08 7.75
C ARG A 65 30.37 31.31 6.33
N LYS A 66 31.13 30.37 5.78
CA LYS A 66 31.61 30.44 4.39
C LYS A 66 30.45 30.32 3.40
N ALA A 67 29.54 29.36 3.60
CA ALA A 67 28.35 29.19 2.77
C ALA A 67 27.44 30.45 2.81
N GLU A 68 27.23 31.02 3.99
CA GLU A 68 26.48 32.26 4.20
C GLU A 68 27.11 33.46 3.46
N ALA A 69 28.44 33.63 3.55
CA ALA A 69 29.15 34.71 2.86
C ALA A 69 29.10 34.56 1.32
N ILE A 70 29.24 33.33 0.80
CA ILE A 70 29.15 33.03 -0.63
C ILE A 70 27.73 33.29 -1.16
N ALA A 71 26.69 33.04 -0.36
CA ALA A 71 25.32 33.37 -0.73
C ALA A 71 25.12 34.90 -0.81
N LEU A 72 25.59 35.64 0.19
CA LEU A 72 25.50 37.10 0.25
C LEU A 72 26.23 37.77 -0.93
N GLU A 73 27.43 37.31 -1.31
CA GLU A 73 28.18 37.82 -2.46
C GLU A 73 27.45 37.58 -3.80
N LYS A 74 26.78 36.43 -3.95
CA LYS A 74 26.09 36.03 -5.19
C LYS A 74 24.74 36.71 -5.40
N THR A 75 24.01 37.06 -4.34
CA THR A 75 22.62 37.56 -4.46
C THR A 75 22.38 38.92 -3.83
N GLY A 76 23.30 39.44 -3.00
CA GLY A 76 23.13 40.71 -2.28
C GLY A 76 22.06 40.67 -1.17
N CYS A 77 21.49 39.51 -0.85
CA CYS A 77 20.48 39.33 0.21
C CYS A 77 21.07 38.54 1.39
N SER A 78 20.49 38.70 2.59
CA SER A 78 20.87 37.90 3.76
C SER A 78 20.59 36.41 3.52
N ALA A 79 21.38 35.54 4.16
CA ALA A 79 21.25 34.09 4.04
C ALA A 79 19.85 33.60 4.52
N ASP A 80 19.31 34.20 5.57
CA ASP A 80 17.99 33.87 6.11
C ASP A 80 16.86 34.33 5.18
N GLU A 81 16.96 35.53 4.59
CA GLU A 81 16.01 36.05 3.60
C GLU A 81 15.99 35.20 2.33
N LEU A 82 17.17 34.77 1.87
CA LEU A 82 17.33 33.90 0.71
C LEU A 82 16.70 32.51 0.94
N LEU A 83 16.85 31.96 2.16
CA LEU A 83 16.28 30.68 2.54
C LEU A 83 14.75 30.75 2.73
N ALA A 84 14.24 31.86 3.29
CA ALA A 84 12.82 32.13 3.43
C ALA A 84 12.12 32.22 2.06
N TRP A 85 12.66 33.05 1.16
CA TRP A 85 12.17 33.19 -0.22
C TRP A 85 12.18 31.85 -0.97
N TYR A 86 13.20 31.02 -0.78
CA TYR A 86 13.26 29.68 -1.38
C TYR A 86 12.27 28.68 -0.77
N LYS A 87 11.89 28.84 0.50
CA LYS A 87 10.87 28.02 1.14
C LYS A 87 9.48 28.40 0.62
N GLU A 88 9.18 29.70 0.53
CA GLU A 88 7.92 30.25 0.03
C GLU A 88 7.64 29.81 -1.42
N GLN A 89 8.63 29.99 -2.31
CA GLN A 89 8.58 29.50 -3.70
C GLN A 89 8.48 27.97 -3.86
N LYS A 90 8.61 27.20 -2.76
CA LYS A 90 8.53 25.73 -2.74
C LYS A 90 7.24 25.23 -2.08
N GLU A 91 6.52 26.09 -1.39
CA GLU A 91 5.17 25.83 -0.88
C GLU A 91 4.12 26.12 -1.97
N GLU A 92 4.28 27.18 -2.77
CA GLU A 92 3.39 27.49 -3.91
C GLU A 92 3.39 26.40 -5.01
N ASP A 93 4.46 25.61 -5.12
CA ASP A 93 4.69 24.64 -6.20
C ASP A 93 4.58 23.17 -5.73
N ARG A 94 3.76 22.91 -4.69
CA ARG A 94 3.57 21.57 -4.11
C ARG A 94 2.09 21.19 -3.86
N PRO A 95 1.55 20.19 -4.58
CA PRO A 95 0.57 19.30 -3.99
C PRO A 95 1.19 18.48 -2.85
N GLU A 96 0.37 18.08 -1.88
CA GLU A 96 0.80 17.53 -0.60
C GLU A 96 1.56 16.19 -0.70
N THR A 97 2.75 16.12 -0.09
CA THR A 97 3.20 15.10 0.91
C THR A 97 4.73 14.99 0.97
N ASN A 98 5.27 14.72 2.16
CA ASN A 98 6.69 14.83 2.45
C ASN A 98 7.41 13.46 2.51
N SER A 99 8.59 13.42 1.86
CA SER A 99 9.91 13.05 2.43
C SER A 99 9.95 11.88 3.44
N ASN A 100 10.69 10.78 3.24
CA ASN A 100 12.16 10.68 3.05
C ASN A 100 12.53 9.22 2.62
N ASN A 101 13.78 8.75 2.37
CA ASN A 101 15.15 9.26 2.49
C ASN A 101 16.06 8.62 1.38
N LYS A 102 17.39 8.82 1.45
CA LYS A 102 18.44 8.10 0.68
C LYS A 102 18.84 6.75 1.33
N LYS A 103 19.12 5.74 0.49
CA LYS A 103 20.42 5.05 0.43
C LYS A 103 20.61 4.36 -0.93
N LYS A 104 21.82 4.43 -1.48
CA LYS A 104 22.24 3.79 -2.75
C LYS A 104 23.18 2.62 -2.41
N THR A 105 23.04 1.53 -3.15
CA THR A 105 24.10 0.67 -3.68
C THR A 105 23.63 0.21 -5.07
N GLU A 106 24.55 0.00 -6.01
CA GLU A 106 24.25 -0.49 -7.38
C GLU A 106 23.60 -1.89 -7.36
N ASP A 107 22.94 -2.40 -8.41
CA ASP A 107 22.87 -1.97 -9.81
C ASP A 107 21.52 -2.38 -10.48
N THR A 108 21.36 -2.10 -11.77
CA THR A 108 20.23 -2.44 -12.69
C THR A 108 19.12 -1.40 -12.79
N GLN A 109 19.00 -0.81 -13.98
CA GLN A 109 17.97 0.18 -14.34
C GLN A 109 16.68 -0.49 -14.85
N HIS A 110 15.64 -0.62 -14.01
CA HIS A 110 14.28 -0.38 -14.50
C HIS A 110 13.27 -0.06 -13.39
N ASP A 111 12.26 0.71 -13.82
CA ASP A 111 11.02 1.05 -13.13
C ASP A 111 11.02 1.98 -11.89
N LYS A 112 10.03 2.89 -11.90
CA LYS A 112 9.84 3.92 -10.87
C LYS A 112 9.18 3.30 -9.64
N ARG A 113 9.97 2.90 -8.63
CA ARG A 113 9.51 2.57 -7.25
C ARG A 113 8.14 1.85 -7.22
N LYS A 114 8.00 0.70 -7.88
CA LYS A 114 6.85 -0.17 -7.64
C LYS A 114 6.81 -0.48 -6.14
N ILE A 115 5.69 -0.16 -5.49
CA ILE A 115 5.45 -0.58 -4.11
C ILE A 115 5.38 -2.11 -4.18
N PRO A 116 6.31 -2.86 -3.56
CA PRO A 116 6.35 -4.30 -3.75
C PRO A 116 5.09 -4.89 -3.10
N TYR A 117 4.29 -5.60 -3.88
CA TYR A 117 3.01 -6.17 -3.46
C TYR A 117 3.27 -7.43 -2.61
N ILE A 118 3.76 -7.22 -1.38
CA ILE A 118 4.15 -8.29 -0.48
C ILE A 118 2.98 -8.63 0.46
N LEU A 119 2.54 -9.87 0.40
CA LEU A 119 1.65 -10.48 1.38
C LEU A 119 2.44 -11.29 2.41
N PHE A 120 1.93 -11.31 3.63
CA PHE A 120 2.35 -12.23 4.68
C PHE A 120 1.32 -13.35 4.78
N ILE A 121 1.78 -14.59 4.83
CA ILE A 121 0.95 -15.76 5.07
C ILE A 121 1.39 -16.42 6.37
N GLY A 122 0.45 -16.62 7.29
CA GLY A 122 0.68 -17.28 8.57
C GLY A 122 -0.26 -18.47 8.80
N GLN A 123 0.02 -19.23 9.87
CA GLN A 123 -0.71 -20.44 10.27
C GLN A 123 -0.66 -21.60 9.24
N LEU A 124 0.38 -21.65 8.42
CA LEU A 124 0.64 -22.78 7.53
C LEU A 124 0.94 -24.06 8.31
N SER A 125 0.86 -25.22 7.64
CA SER A 125 1.44 -26.44 8.19
C SER A 125 2.97 -26.34 8.24
N TYR A 126 3.59 -27.21 9.02
CA TYR A 126 5.05 -27.33 9.02
C TYR A 126 5.56 -28.09 7.79
N ASP A 127 4.69 -28.89 7.19
CA ASP A 127 4.96 -29.73 6.02
C ASP A 127 4.61 -29.02 4.69
N THR A 128 3.93 -27.85 4.76
CA THR A 128 3.53 -27.07 3.58
C THR A 128 4.74 -26.67 2.75
N THR A 129 4.77 -27.11 1.49
CA THR A 129 5.83 -26.77 0.52
C THR A 129 5.50 -25.48 -0.25
N LYS A 130 6.50 -24.95 -0.96
CA LYS A 130 6.30 -23.83 -1.92
C LYS A 130 5.26 -24.21 -2.98
N GLU A 131 5.36 -25.44 -3.49
CA GLU A 131 4.52 -25.99 -4.55
C GLU A 131 3.07 -26.15 -4.10
N SER A 132 2.82 -26.76 -2.92
CA SER A 132 1.49 -26.88 -2.31
C SER A 132 0.81 -25.51 -2.16
N LEU A 133 1.54 -24.52 -1.65
CA LEU A 133 1.01 -23.17 -1.45
C LEU A 133 0.76 -22.43 -2.78
N LEU A 134 1.54 -22.70 -3.82
CA LEU A 134 1.31 -22.16 -5.16
C LEU A 134 0.11 -22.81 -5.85
N GLN A 135 -0.02 -24.15 -5.74
CA GLN A 135 -1.15 -24.91 -6.26
C GLN A 135 -2.47 -24.51 -5.59
N HIS A 136 -2.45 -24.22 -4.28
CA HIS A 136 -3.60 -23.64 -3.57
C HIS A 136 -4.02 -22.31 -4.19
N PHE A 137 -3.07 -21.40 -4.43
CA PHE A 137 -3.37 -20.13 -5.08
C PHE A 137 -3.86 -20.29 -6.52
N GLN A 138 -3.28 -21.20 -7.31
CA GLN A 138 -3.78 -21.52 -8.65
C GLN A 138 -5.22 -22.02 -8.61
N THR A 139 -5.52 -22.98 -7.73
CA THR A 139 -6.84 -23.62 -7.64
C THR A 139 -7.91 -22.64 -7.15
N GLU A 140 -7.55 -21.76 -6.20
CA GLU A 140 -8.48 -20.75 -5.71
C GLU A 140 -8.72 -19.62 -6.72
N LEU A 141 -7.69 -19.18 -7.45
CA LEU A 141 -7.73 -18.01 -8.34
C LEU A 141 -8.05 -18.34 -9.80
N ALA A 142 -8.12 -19.62 -10.17
CA ALA A 142 -8.54 -20.07 -11.50
C ALA A 142 -9.94 -19.54 -11.86
N ASP A 143 -10.87 -19.50 -10.90
CA ASP A 143 -12.24 -19.00 -11.10
C ASP A 143 -12.26 -17.48 -11.40
N ASP A 144 -11.36 -16.72 -10.78
CA ASP A 144 -11.19 -15.28 -11.00
C ASP A 144 -10.42 -14.99 -12.33
N GLY A 145 -9.93 -16.04 -13.03
CA GLY A 145 -9.26 -15.92 -14.33
C GLY A 145 -7.79 -15.45 -14.28
N PHE A 146 -7.12 -15.56 -13.13
CA PHE A 146 -5.72 -15.10 -12.98
C PHE A 146 -4.69 -16.21 -13.17
N ASP A 147 -3.76 -16.02 -14.12
CA ASP A 147 -2.59 -16.89 -14.33
C ASP A 147 -1.55 -16.74 -13.20
N VAL A 148 -1.68 -17.60 -12.18
CA VAL A 148 -0.72 -17.72 -11.08
C VAL A 148 0.43 -18.64 -11.47
N ASN A 149 1.61 -18.06 -11.69
CA ASN A 149 2.83 -18.74 -12.08
C ASN A 149 3.97 -18.36 -11.12
N GLU A 150 5.07 -19.13 -11.10
CA GLU A 150 6.23 -18.82 -10.25
C GLU A 150 6.84 -17.44 -10.52
N GLN A 151 6.65 -16.90 -11.73
CA GLN A 151 7.09 -15.56 -12.11
C GLN A 151 6.16 -14.46 -11.55
N THR A 152 4.85 -14.71 -11.45
CA THR A 152 3.88 -13.74 -10.94
C THR A 152 3.77 -13.78 -9.41
N CYS A 153 4.05 -14.94 -8.79
CA CYS A 153 4.05 -15.20 -7.35
C CYS A 153 5.42 -15.71 -6.85
N GLN A 154 6.26 -14.83 -6.32
CA GLN A 154 7.51 -15.23 -5.66
C GLN A 154 7.27 -15.55 -4.18
N ILE A 155 7.26 -16.85 -3.86
CA ILE A 155 7.01 -17.35 -2.50
C ILE A 155 8.32 -17.57 -1.75
N ARG A 156 8.45 -16.97 -0.56
CA ARG A 156 9.56 -17.13 0.38
C ARG A 156 9.07 -17.69 1.71
N LEU A 157 9.24 -19.00 1.92
CA LEU A 157 8.95 -19.63 3.20
C LEU A 157 9.96 -19.19 4.28
N LEU A 158 9.49 -18.99 5.50
CA LEU A 158 10.34 -18.71 6.67
C LEU A 158 10.68 -20.03 7.36
N THR A 159 11.92 -20.48 7.19
CA THR A 159 12.50 -21.58 7.98
C THR A 159 13.28 -21.05 9.19
N ASP A 160 13.46 -21.89 10.20
CA ASP A 160 14.42 -21.63 11.27
C ASP A 160 15.86 -21.85 10.75
N PRO A 161 16.78 -20.87 10.86
CA PRO A 161 18.17 -21.03 10.43
C PRO A 161 18.93 -22.18 11.11
N LYS A 162 18.51 -22.62 12.32
CA LYS A 162 19.18 -23.72 13.03
C LYS A 162 18.64 -25.10 12.63
N THR A 163 17.33 -25.30 12.73
CA THR A 163 16.71 -26.61 12.48
C THR A 163 16.27 -26.84 11.03
N LYS A 164 16.32 -25.80 10.17
CA LYS A 164 15.77 -25.76 8.80
C LYS A 164 14.27 -26.06 8.67
N LYS A 165 13.56 -26.32 9.78
CA LYS A 165 12.12 -26.57 9.80
C LYS A 165 11.34 -25.32 9.40
N SER A 166 10.21 -25.51 8.72
CA SER A 166 9.25 -24.43 8.46
C SER A 166 8.80 -23.78 9.78
N ARG A 167 8.59 -22.47 9.78
CA ARG A 167 8.00 -21.73 10.90
C ARG A 167 6.50 -21.52 10.75
N GLY A 168 5.85 -22.19 9.80
CA GLY A 168 4.41 -22.03 9.52
C GLY A 168 4.06 -20.64 8.96
N MET A 169 5.02 -19.98 8.30
CA MET A 169 4.91 -18.62 7.76
C MET A 169 5.62 -18.48 6.41
N ALA A 170 5.08 -17.66 5.52
CA ALA A 170 5.71 -17.28 4.26
C ALA A 170 5.49 -15.78 3.98
N PHE A 171 6.35 -15.20 3.14
CA PHE A 171 6.04 -13.98 2.40
C PHE A 171 5.84 -14.33 0.94
N VAL A 172 4.88 -13.68 0.29
CA VAL A 172 4.64 -13.81 -1.15
C VAL A 172 4.71 -12.44 -1.77
N GLU A 173 5.62 -12.27 -2.71
CA GLU A 173 5.76 -11.07 -3.52
C GLU A 173 5.03 -11.28 -4.85
N LEU A 174 4.12 -10.35 -5.16
CA LEU A 174 3.21 -10.43 -6.29
C LEU A 174 3.57 -9.38 -7.35
N SER A 175 3.36 -9.72 -8.62
CA SER A 175 3.68 -8.81 -9.74
C SER A 175 2.61 -7.73 -9.98
N THR A 176 1.34 -8.01 -9.69
CA THR A 176 0.20 -7.12 -9.99
C THR A 176 -0.62 -6.78 -8.74
N PRO A 177 -1.24 -5.59 -8.68
CA PRO A 177 -2.10 -5.21 -7.56
C PRO A 177 -3.39 -6.05 -7.52
N GLU A 178 -3.95 -6.40 -8.68
CA GLU A 178 -5.17 -7.21 -8.80
C GLU A 178 -5.00 -8.58 -8.12
N LEU A 179 -3.87 -9.24 -8.39
CA LEU A 179 -3.50 -10.51 -7.76
C LEU A 179 -3.32 -10.38 -6.25
N MET A 180 -2.81 -9.24 -5.76
CA MET A 180 -2.75 -8.95 -4.33
C MET A 180 -4.14 -8.83 -3.70
N HIS A 181 -5.08 -8.15 -4.37
CA HIS A 181 -6.47 -8.06 -3.90
C HIS A 181 -7.17 -9.42 -3.92
N ALA A 182 -6.95 -10.24 -4.96
CA ALA A 182 -7.52 -11.58 -5.06
C ALA A 182 -6.96 -12.52 -3.97
N CYS A 183 -5.64 -12.56 -3.77
CA CYS A 183 -5.03 -13.32 -2.68
C CYS A 183 -5.52 -12.89 -1.27
N LEU A 184 -5.86 -11.62 -1.07
CA LEU A 184 -6.42 -11.14 0.22
C LEU A 184 -7.84 -11.66 0.50
N LYS A 185 -8.64 -11.98 -0.54
CA LYS A 185 -9.94 -12.67 -0.38
C LYS A 185 -9.76 -14.05 0.26
N LEU A 186 -8.61 -14.70 0.04
CA LEU A 186 -8.31 -16.06 0.50
C LEU A 186 -7.91 -16.13 1.98
N HIS A 187 -8.09 -15.05 2.73
CA HIS A 187 -7.96 -15.05 4.19
C HIS A 187 -8.93 -16.07 4.81
N LYS A 188 -8.45 -16.86 5.78
CA LYS A 188 -9.14 -18.01 6.42
C LYS A 188 -9.51 -19.19 5.51
N THR A 189 -9.00 -19.28 4.28
CA THR A 189 -9.13 -20.52 3.47
C THR A 189 -8.42 -21.70 4.14
N MET A 190 -8.86 -22.92 3.82
CA MET A 190 -8.30 -24.16 4.35
C MET A 190 -7.17 -24.66 3.44
N LEU A 191 -6.01 -24.96 4.04
CA LEU A 191 -4.86 -25.59 3.39
C LEU A 191 -4.29 -26.65 4.36
N GLU A 192 -4.14 -27.89 3.89
CA GLU A 192 -3.53 -28.99 4.66
C GLU A 192 -4.13 -29.16 6.08
N GLY A 193 -5.46 -29.03 6.20
CA GLY A 193 -6.18 -29.15 7.47
C GLY A 193 -6.05 -27.94 8.42
N ARG A 194 -5.49 -26.81 7.97
CA ARG A 194 -5.36 -25.57 8.75
C ARG A 194 -5.95 -24.36 8.03
N ARG A 195 -6.52 -23.42 8.77
CA ARG A 195 -6.93 -22.11 8.23
C ARG A 195 -5.73 -21.18 8.11
N ILE A 196 -5.48 -20.66 6.91
CA ILE A 196 -4.36 -19.75 6.64
C ILE A 196 -4.75 -18.29 6.88
N ASN A 197 -3.81 -17.48 7.36
CA ASN A 197 -3.99 -16.02 7.50
C ASN A 197 -3.20 -15.31 6.40
N VAL A 198 -3.89 -14.70 5.44
CA VAL A 198 -3.27 -13.86 4.39
C VAL A 198 -3.46 -12.39 4.77
N GLU A 199 -2.38 -11.65 4.99
CA GLU A 199 -2.40 -10.24 5.44
C GLU A 199 -1.44 -9.38 4.57
N LYS A 200 -1.70 -8.07 4.45
CA LYS A 200 -0.76 -7.13 3.80
C LYS A 200 0.53 -6.98 4.63
N SER A 201 1.70 -7.08 4.00
CA SER A 201 2.97 -6.87 4.68
C SER A 201 3.28 -5.37 4.82
N ALA A 202 3.39 -4.88 6.05
CA ALA A 202 3.69 -3.46 6.32
C ALA A 202 5.16 -3.04 6.11
N GLY A 203 6.05 -3.99 5.78
CA GLY A 203 7.48 -3.75 5.65
C GLY A 203 8.17 -3.31 6.95
N GLY A 204 9.48 -3.09 6.89
CA GLY A 204 10.25 -2.51 8.00
C GLY A 204 10.61 -3.44 9.16
N GLY A 205 11.46 -2.92 10.06
CA GLY A 205 12.12 -3.66 11.13
C GLY A 205 11.17 -4.35 12.12
N LYS A 206 11.65 -5.44 12.73
CA LYS A 206 10.86 -6.38 13.54
C LYS A 206 10.10 -5.77 14.74
N HIS A 207 10.49 -4.58 15.22
CA HIS A 207 9.98 -3.97 16.45
C HIS A 207 9.61 -2.48 16.31
N SER A 208 9.34 -1.97 15.09
CA SER A 208 8.89 -0.57 14.93
C SER A 208 7.42 -0.41 15.34
N GLU A 209 7.10 0.56 16.22
CA GLU A 209 5.71 0.90 16.55
C GLU A 209 4.92 1.32 15.29
N GLN A 210 5.55 2.10 14.39
CA GLN A 210 4.95 2.49 13.10
C GLN A 210 4.55 1.26 12.24
N ARG A 211 5.25 0.13 12.38
CA ARG A 211 4.88 -1.12 11.71
C ARG A 211 3.66 -1.77 12.37
N LYS A 212 3.56 -1.74 13.71
CA LYS A 212 2.38 -2.27 14.43
C LYS A 212 1.13 -1.47 14.09
N GLU A 213 1.25 -0.14 14.05
CA GLU A 213 0.16 0.77 13.69
C GLU A 213 -0.32 0.53 12.25
N LYS A 214 0.60 0.47 11.28
CA LYS A 214 0.27 0.10 9.89
C LYS A 214 -0.35 -1.30 9.77
N LEU A 215 0.12 -2.27 10.55
CA LEU A 215 -0.47 -3.61 10.53
C LEU A 215 -1.87 -3.61 11.14
N LYS A 216 -2.13 -2.80 12.16
CA LYS A 216 -3.47 -2.60 12.72
C LYS A 216 -4.40 -1.98 11.68
N THR A 217 -4.01 -0.89 11.01
CA THR A 217 -4.85 -0.26 9.98
C THR A 217 -5.10 -1.19 8.78
N PHE A 218 -4.10 -1.96 8.33
CA PHE A 218 -4.32 -2.94 7.26
C PHE A 218 -5.26 -4.09 7.66
N ARG A 219 -5.23 -4.53 8.92
CA ARG A 219 -6.17 -5.55 9.42
C ARG A 219 -7.59 -5.01 9.50
N THR A 220 -7.78 -3.81 10.08
CA THR A 220 -9.09 -3.16 10.13
C THR A 220 -9.66 -2.93 8.72
N GLN A 221 -8.85 -2.43 7.76
CA GLN A 221 -9.28 -2.29 6.36
C GLN A 221 -9.63 -3.63 5.68
N GLN A 222 -8.99 -4.73 6.08
CA GLN A 222 -9.29 -6.07 5.55
C GLN A 222 -10.55 -6.66 6.19
N GLU A 223 -10.76 -6.43 7.48
CA GLU A 223 -11.97 -6.80 8.22
C GLU A 223 -13.19 -6.03 7.68
N GLU A 224 -13.10 -4.70 7.54
CA GLU A 224 -14.13 -3.83 6.93
C GLU A 224 -14.48 -4.27 5.50
N TYR A 225 -13.47 -4.64 4.70
CA TYR A 225 -13.70 -5.12 3.34
C TYR A 225 -14.46 -6.46 3.34
N ILE A 226 -14.05 -7.42 4.17
CA ILE A 226 -14.72 -8.73 4.30
C ILE A 226 -16.15 -8.55 4.81
N GLU A 227 -16.37 -7.73 5.84
CA GLU A 227 -17.70 -7.38 6.36
C GLU A 227 -18.59 -6.80 5.26
N SER A 228 -18.09 -5.79 4.52
CA SER A 228 -18.85 -5.17 3.42
C SER A 228 -19.15 -6.15 2.28
N MET A 229 -18.31 -7.17 2.08
CA MET A 229 -18.49 -8.19 1.05
C MET A 229 -19.54 -9.22 1.47
N VAL A 230 -19.45 -9.71 2.71
CA VAL A 230 -20.42 -10.64 3.30
C VAL A 230 -21.81 -10.01 3.41
N ALA A 231 -21.90 -8.73 3.81
CA ALA A 231 -23.16 -8.00 3.85
C ALA A 231 -23.83 -7.94 2.46
N LYS A 232 -23.07 -7.57 1.41
CA LYS A 232 -23.56 -7.56 0.03
C LYS A 232 -24.02 -8.94 -0.45
N MET A 233 -23.26 -10.00 -0.15
CA MET A 233 -23.66 -11.37 -0.47
C MET A 233 -25.03 -11.69 0.18
N ILE A 234 -25.20 -11.44 1.47
CA ILE A 234 -26.46 -11.67 2.18
C ILE A 234 -27.60 -10.85 1.56
N ASP A 235 -27.37 -9.56 1.26
CA ASP A 235 -28.37 -8.69 0.63
C ASP A 235 -28.75 -9.14 -0.79
N GLU A 236 -27.84 -9.73 -1.56
CA GLU A 236 -28.16 -10.35 -2.85
C GLU A 236 -29.08 -11.57 -2.70
N TYR A 237 -28.85 -12.43 -1.69
CA TYR A 237 -29.75 -13.55 -1.38
C TYR A 237 -31.11 -13.09 -0.87
N LYS A 238 -31.17 -11.98 -0.12
CA LYS A 238 -32.44 -11.31 0.25
C LYS A 238 -33.19 -10.77 -0.96
N GLN A 239 -32.51 -10.06 -1.87
CA GLN A 239 -33.11 -9.54 -3.10
C GLN A 239 -33.63 -10.63 -4.04
N LYS A 240 -32.96 -11.80 -4.07
CA LYS A 240 -33.45 -13.00 -4.78
C LYS A 240 -34.68 -13.64 -4.13
N GLY A 241 -35.04 -13.25 -2.89
CA GLY A 241 -36.10 -13.86 -2.09
C GLY A 241 -35.76 -15.25 -1.55
N GLU A 242 -34.48 -15.61 -1.60
CA GLU A 242 -33.95 -16.90 -1.12
C GLU A 242 -33.76 -16.88 0.41
N ILE A 243 -33.62 -15.69 1.03
CA ILE A 243 -33.59 -15.44 2.48
C ILE A 243 -34.53 -14.26 2.80
N GLN A 244 -35.29 -14.32 3.90
CA GLN A 244 -36.14 -13.20 4.36
C GLN A 244 -35.43 -12.30 5.37
N ASP A 245 -35.91 -11.05 5.50
CA ASP A 245 -35.53 -10.19 6.62
C ASP A 245 -36.00 -10.77 7.95
N GLY A 246 -35.07 -10.89 8.90
CA GLY A 246 -35.30 -11.53 10.20
C GLY A 246 -35.16 -13.06 10.22
N GLU A 247 -34.83 -13.72 9.10
CA GLU A 247 -34.64 -15.18 9.03
C GLU A 247 -33.29 -15.64 9.63
N LEU A 248 -32.30 -14.75 9.66
CA LEU A 248 -30.97 -15.00 10.22
C LEU A 248 -30.71 -14.05 11.38
N ASP A 249 -30.35 -14.61 12.55
CA ASP A 249 -30.01 -13.83 13.74
C ASP A 249 -28.71 -13.04 13.53
N GLU A 250 -28.58 -11.89 14.22
CA GLU A 250 -27.37 -11.07 14.24
C GLU A 250 -26.10 -11.89 14.58
N GLY A 251 -26.23 -12.89 15.46
CA GLY A 251 -25.13 -13.79 15.82
C GLY A 251 -24.63 -14.67 14.66
N VAL A 252 -25.51 -15.04 13.72
CA VAL A 252 -25.15 -15.82 12.52
C VAL A 252 -24.53 -14.91 11.46
N ILE A 253 -25.07 -13.70 11.31
CA ILE A 253 -24.48 -12.68 10.42
C ILE A 253 -23.06 -12.32 10.88
N ALA A 254 -22.86 -12.12 12.19
CA ALA A 254 -21.54 -11.92 12.80
C ALA A 254 -20.63 -13.15 12.74
N LEU A 255 -21.19 -14.37 12.60
CA LEU A 255 -20.41 -15.57 12.32
C LEU A 255 -19.92 -15.57 10.87
N CYS A 256 -20.78 -15.26 9.89
CA CYS A 256 -20.39 -15.13 8.48
C CYS A 256 -19.21 -14.17 8.30
N GLN A 257 -19.24 -13.00 8.95
CA GLN A 257 -18.16 -12.00 8.91
C GLN A 257 -16.78 -12.53 9.37
N ARG A 258 -16.73 -13.60 10.18
CA ARG A 258 -15.49 -14.20 10.70
C ARG A 258 -14.91 -15.31 9.82
N HIS A 259 -15.66 -15.77 8.83
CA HIS A 259 -15.25 -16.82 7.90
C HIS A 259 -14.77 -16.22 6.56
N SER A 260 -14.09 -17.04 5.75
CA SER A 260 -13.69 -16.63 4.40
C SER A 260 -14.95 -16.44 3.53
N GLY A 261 -14.96 -15.42 2.67
CA GLY A 261 -16.10 -15.14 1.79
C GLY A 261 -16.53 -16.35 0.93
N ALA A 262 -15.57 -17.18 0.49
CA ALA A 262 -15.86 -18.40 -0.24
C ALA A 262 -16.58 -19.48 0.62
N VAL A 263 -16.27 -19.56 1.92
CA VAL A 263 -16.98 -20.45 2.86
C VAL A 263 -18.40 -19.93 3.10
N VAL A 264 -18.57 -18.62 3.24
CA VAL A 264 -19.89 -17.99 3.42
C VAL A 264 -20.77 -18.19 2.18
N GLN A 265 -20.24 -17.94 0.99
CA GLN A 265 -20.94 -18.15 -0.28
C GLN A 265 -21.39 -19.61 -0.44
N ALA A 266 -20.50 -20.58 -0.22
CA ALA A 266 -20.85 -22.00 -0.28
C ALA A 266 -21.82 -22.45 0.83
N ALA A 267 -21.81 -21.80 2.00
CA ALA A 267 -22.77 -22.05 3.07
C ALA A 267 -24.16 -21.52 2.71
N LEU A 268 -24.25 -20.33 2.14
CA LEU A 268 -25.50 -19.72 1.65
C LEU A 268 -26.08 -20.53 0.47
N GLU A 269 -25.24 -20.96 -0.48
CA GLU A 269 -25.67 -21.84 -1.57
C GLU A 269 -26.21 -23.18 -1.06
N ARG A 270 -25.50 -23.87 -0.16
CA ARG A 270 -25.98 -25.11 0.46
C ARG A 270 -27.25 -24.90 1.30
N TYR A 271 -27.39 -23.75 1.94
CA TYR A 271 -28.60 -23.39 2.70
C TYR A 271 -29.82 -23.29 1.78
N VAL A 272 -29.68 -22.64 0.62
CA VAL A 272 -30.74 -22.53 -0.38
C VAL A 272 -31.04 -23.87 -1.04
N ASP A 273 -30.01 -24.62 -1.48
CA ASP A 273 -30.15 -25.96 -2.11
C ASP A 273 -30.84 -26.98 -1.18
N SER A 274 -30.77 -26.79 0.14
CA SER A 274 -31.35 -27.70 1.15
C SER A 274 -32.72 -27.25 1.69
N ASN A 275 -33.34 -26.21 1.10
CA ASN A 275 -34.52 -25.52 1.66
C ASN A 275 -34.33 -25.15 3.15
N GLY A 276 -33.17 -24.60 3.53
CA GLY A 276 -32.81 -24.29 4.92
C GLY A 276 -33.81 -23.41 5.68
N ARG A 277 -34.59 -22.61 4.94
CA ARG A 277 -35.72 -21.80 5.43
C ARG A 277 -36.91 -22.61 5.96
N GLU A 278 -37.09 -23.86 5.53
CA GLU A 278 -38.16 -24.76 6.00
C GLU A 278 -37.74 -25.56 7.25
N MET A 279 -36.51 -25.37 7.74
CA MET A 279 -35.99 -26.01 8.96
C MET A 279 -36.49 -25.31 10.23
N ASP A 280 -36.68 -26.05 11.32
CA ASP A 280 -37.16 -25.55 12.62
C ASP A 280 -36.34 -24.38 13.20
N ASN A 281 -35.05 -24.30 12.86
CA ASN A 281 -34.18 -23.18 13.22
C ASN A 281 -33.22 -22.87 12.05
N PRO A 282 -33.57 -21.92 11.16
CA PRO A 282 -32.78 -21.62 9.98
C PRO A 282 -31.41 -20.99 10.32
N SER A 283 -31.37 -20.08 11.31
CA SER A 283 -30.14 -19.52 11.89
C SER A 283 -29.14 -20.59 12.36
N ALA A 284 -29.61 -21.58 13.12
CA ALA A 284 -28.77 -22.67 13.62
C ALA A 284 -28.31 -23.59 12.47
N TYR A 285 -29.15 -23.81 11.47
CA TYR A 285 -28.79 -24.59 10.28
C TYR A 285 -27.68 -23.92 9.46
N LEU A 286 -27.77 -22.62 9.18
CA LEU A 286 -26.68 -21.89 8.51
C LEU A 286 -25.41 -21.87 9.36
N SER A 287 -25.52 -21.71 10.68
CA SER A 287 -24.38 -21.79 11.61
C SER A 287 -23.68 -23.16 11.57
N PHE A 288 -24.46 -24.24 11.49
CA PHE A 288 -23.94 -25.59 11.33
C PHE A 288 -23.25 -25.79 9.97
N LEU A 289 -23.83 -25.29 8.87
CA LEU A 289 -23.22 -25.33 7.53
C LEU A 289 -21.89 -24.58 7.49
N LEU A 290 -21.82 -23.38 8.08
CA LEU A 290 -20.58 -22.61 8.20
C LEU A 290 -19.51 -23.38 8.98
N GLY A 291 -19.88 -23.95 10.13
CA GLY A 291 -18.96 -24.75 10.95
C GLY A 291 -18.43 -25.99 10.21
N LYS A 292 -19.31 -26.70 9.50
CA LYS A 292 -18.99 -27.88 8.70
C LYS A 292 -18.03 -27.54 7.55
N LEU A 293 -18.38 -26.56 6.71
CA LEU A 293 -17.54 -26.11 5.59
C LEU A 293 -16.21 -25.49 6.05
N ALA A 294 -16.17 -24.83 7.21
CA ALA A 294 -14.94 -24.28 7.79
C ALA A 294 -13.99 -25.33 8.40
N HIS A 295 -14.41 -26.61 8.47
CA HIS A 295 -13.61 -27.74 8.93
C HIS A 295 -13.31 -28.75 7.81
N GLU A 296 -14.32 -29.11 7.01
CA GLU A 296 -14.18 -30.05 5.88
C GLU A 296 -13.56 -29.39 4.64
N GLY A 297 -13.71 -28.07 4.50
CA GLY A 297 -13.34 -27.31 3.31
C GLY A 297 -14.52 -27.10 2.34
N ILE A 298 -14.24 -26.37 1.25
CA ILE A 298 -15.22 -26.02 0.20
C ILE A 298 -15.15 -27.01 -0.99
N TYR A 299 -14.27 -28.02 -0.90
CA TYR A 299 -14.03 -29.01 -1.95
C TYR A 299 -14.69 -30.32 -1.56
N ASP A 300 -15.49 -30.87 -2.46
CA ASP A 300 -16.15 -32.15 -2.25
C ASP A 300 -15.17 -33.29 -2.55
N SER A 301 -14.89 -34.14 -1.55
CA SER A 301 -13.81 -35.13 -1.60
C SER A 301 -14.04 -36.23 -2.66
N GLU A 302 -15.27 -36.41 -3.13
CA GLU A 302 -15.61 -37.36 -4.19
C GLU A 302 -15.43 -36.81 -5.61
N LYS A 303 -15.32 -35.48 -5.81
CA LYS A 303 -15.41 -34.87 -7.15
C LYS A 303 -14.30 -33.88 -7.50
N GLY A 304 -13.50 -33.41 -6.54
CA GLY A 304 -12.38 -32.50 -6.81
C GLY A 304 -12.76 -31.14 -7.40
N LYS A 305 -14.05 -30.79 -7.37
CA LYS A 305 -14.60 -29.48 -7.74
C LYS A 305 -14.94 -28.71 -6.47
N LYS A 306 -14.87 -27.37 -6.53
CA LYS A 306 -15.52 -26.51 -5.54
C LYS A 306 -17.01 -26.82 -5.52
N ILE A 307 -17.64 -26.69 -4.35
CA ILE A 307 -19.09 -26.87 -4.19
C ILE A 307 -19.89 -25.82 -4.98
N LEU A 308 -19.28 -24.66 -5.25
CA LEU A 308 -19.79 -23.57 -6.09
C LEU A 308 -20.16 -24.09 -7.49
N LYS A 309 -21.46 -24.17 -7.79
CA LYS A 309 -21.92 -24.42 -9.17
C LYS A 309 -21.89 -23.12 -9.97
N SER A 310 -21.45 -23.20 -11.21
CA SER A 310 -21.65 -22.09 -12.15
C SER A 310 -23.16 -21.88 -12.41
N ASP A 311 -23.59 -20.65 -12.72
CA ASP A 311 -25.00 -20.35 -13.04
C ASP A 311 -25.57 -21.21 -14.19
N SER A 312 -24.70 -21.83 -15.00
CA SER A 312 -25.07 -22.77 -16.07
C SER A 312 -25.47 -24.18 -15.60
N ASP A 313 -25.03 -24.61 -14.42
CA ASP A 313 -25.36 -25.91 -13.81
C ASP A 313 -26.63 -25.82 -12.92
N ARG A 314 -27.28 -24.66 -12.86
CA ARG A 314 -28.48 -24.41 -12.06
C ARG A 314 -29.68 -25.12 -12.70
N PRO A 315 -30.37 -26.06 -12.01
CA PRO A 315 -31.54 -26.73 -12.58
C PRO A 315 -32.62 -25.70 -12.93
N PRO A 316 -33.36 -25.89 -14.04
CA PRO A 316 -34.30 -24.88 -14.53
C PRO A 316 -35.35 -24.55 -13.46
N LYS A 317 -35.56 -23.25 -13.24
CA LYS A 317 -36.51 -22.72 -12.23
C LYS A 317 -37.84 -23.45 -12.34
N ARG A 318 -38.20 -24.22 -11.30
CA ARG A 318 -39.55 -24.77 -11.17
C ARG A 318 -40.52 -23.61 -10.99
N VAL A 319 -41.23 -23.28 -12.07
CA VAL A 319 -42.37 -22.38 -12.03
C VAL A 319 -43.36 -22.95 -11.02
N ARG A 320 -43.69 -22.20 -9.97
CA ARG A 320 -44.69 -22.62 -8.99
C ARG A 320 -46.05 -22.71 -9.68
N SER A 321 -46.68 -23.87 -9.58
CA SER A 321 -48.11 -24.02 -9.84
C SER A 321 -48.88 -23.43 -8.66
N ASN A 322 -49.55 -22.29 -8.91
CA ASN A 322 -50.46 -21.53 -8.03
C ASN A 322 -50.37 -21.77 -6.52
#